data_AF-A0A4V1M0Q1-F1
#
_entry.id   AF-A0A4V1M0Q1-F1
#
_cell.length_a   1.000
_cell.length_b   1.000
_cell.length_c   1.000
_cell.angle_alpha   90.00
_cell.angle_beta   90.00
_cell.angle_gamma   90.00
#
_symmetry.space_group_name_H-M   'P 1'
#
loop_
_entity.id
_entity.type
_entity.pdbx_description
1 polymer ?
#
loop_
_entity_poly.entity_id
_entity_poly.type
_entity_poly.pdbx_seq_one_letter_code
_entity_poly.pdbx_strand_id
1 'polypeptide(L)'
;MKQILIILTLLNALYADYKELLFNGNCITCHRTDELNKSAPTIIEIRKRYIEVFPKKEEFVKHLSQWVYRPNEEKSIMQKAIQEYKLMPELGYDIDTLEQIAEFIYEKEFM
;
A
#
# COMPACT_ATOMS: atom_id res chain seq x y z
N MET A 1 23.86 -21.37 -15.99
CA MET A 1 23.92 -20.14 -15.17
C MET A 1 23.11 -18.98 -15.77
N LYS A 2 23.34 -18.55 -17.03
CA LYS A 2 22.55 -17.47 -17.66
C LYS A 2 21.04 -17.74 -17.73
N GLN A 3 20.63 -18.97 -18.09
CA GLN A 3 19.20 -19.32 -18.14
C GLN A 3 18.51 -19.26 -16.77
N ILE A 4 19.20 -19.68 -15.69
CA ILE A 4 18.67 -19.61 -14.32
C ILE A 4 18.45 -18.15 -13.91
N LEU A 5 19.41 -17.27 -14.21
CA LEU A 5 19.29 -15.84 -13.92
C LEU A 5 18.11 -15.19 -14.68
N ILE A 6 17.91 -15.56 -15.95
CA ILE A 6 16.78 -15.06 -16.77
C ILE A 6 15.43 -15.51 -16.17
N ILE A 7 15.31 -16.77 -15.75
CA ILE A 7 14.10 -17.29 -15.12
C ILE A 7 13.79 -16.54 -13.81
N LEU A 8 14.80 -16.32 -12.97
CA LEU A 8 14.66 -15.54 -11.72
C LEU A 8 14.17 -14.10 -11.98
N THR A 9 14.72 -13.42 -12.98
CA THR A 9 14.28 -12.05 -13.31
C THR A 9 12.85 -12.01 -13.84
N LEU A 10 12.44 -12.98 -14.66
CA LEU A 10 11.08 -13.06 -15.20
C LEU A 10 10.05 -13.33 -14.11
N LEU A 11 10.38 -14.21 -13.16
CA LEU A 11 9.51 -14.47 -12.00
C LEU A 11 9.30 -13.20 -11.18
N ASN A 12 10.37 -12.46 -10.87
CA ASN A 12 10.25 -11.21 -10.11
C ASN A 12 9.39 -10.16 -10.82
N ALA A 13 9.50 -10.03 -12.15
CA ALA A 13 8.66 -9.12 -12.92
C ALA A 13 7.17 -9.51 -12.84
N LEU A 14 6.86 -10.80 -13.01
CA LEU A 14 5.49 -11.31 -12.87
C LEU A 14 4.91 -11.07 -11.47
N TYR A 15 5.72 -11.22 -10.41
CA TYR A 15 5.30 -10.92 -9.05
C TYR A 15 5.06 -9.42 -8.83
N ALA A 16 5.87 -8.54 -9.41
CA ALA A 16 5.67 -7.09 -9.34
C ALA A 16 4.35 -6.68 -10.01
N ASP A 17 4.07 -7.21 -11.21
CA ASP A 17 2.82 -6.97 -11.94
C ASP A 17 1.59 -7.47 -11.15
N TYR A 18 1.71 -8.60 -10.45
CA TYR A 18 0.62 -9.14 -9.63
C TYR A 18 0.28 -8.24 -8.44
N LYS A 19 1.29 -7.72 -7.72
CA LYS A 19 1.04 -6.80 -6.59
C LYS A 19 0.44 -5.48 -7.06
N GLU A 20 0.87 -4.97 -8.22
CA GLU A 20 0.27 -3.80 -8.86
C GLU A 20 -1.20 -4.04 -9.21
N LEU A 21 -1.54 -5.23 -9.74
CA LEU A 21 -2.92 -5.61 -10.02
C LEU A 21 -3.78 -5.64 -8.74
N LEU A 22 -3.27 -6.22 -7.65
CA LEU A 22 -3.96 -6.23 -6.36
C LEU A 22 -4.24 -4.81 -5.86
N PHE A 23 -3.24 -3.93 -5.93
CA PHE A 23 -3.41 -2.53 -5.54
C PHE A 23 -4.45 -1.80 -6.42
N ASN A 24 -4.34 -1.92 -7.75
CA ASN A 24 -5.25 -1.24 -8.67
C ASN A 24 -6.69 -1.77 -8.59
N GLY A 25 -6.87 -3.07 -8.29
CA GLY A 25 -8.20 -3.66 -8.14
C GLY A 25 -8.92 -3.28 -6.85
N ASN A 26 -8.19 -2.88 -5.80
CA ASN A 26 -8.74 -2.75 -4.45
C ASN A 26 -8.63 -1.34 -3.85
N CYS A 27 -7.64 -0.53 -4.23
CA CYS A 27 -7.31 0.70 -3.50
C CYS A 27 -7.68 1.99 -4.25
N ILE A 28 -7.53 2.01 -5.57
CA ILE A 28 -7.56 3.26 -6.36
C ILE A 28 -8.94 3.91 -6.47
N THR A 29 -10.02 3.17 -6.16
CA THR A 29 -11.38 3.71 -6.14
C THR A 29 -11.53 4.85 -5.15
N CYS A 30 -10.81 4.78 -4.02
CA CYS A 30 -10.81 5.83 -3.00
C CYS A 30 -9.45 6.54 -2.90
N HIS A 31 -8.35 5.78 -2.98
CA HIS A 31 -7.00 6.31 -2.82
C HIS A 31 -6.34 6.55 -4.17
N ARG A 32 -6.52 7.76 -4.71
CA ARG A 32 -5.93 8.11 -6.00
C ARG A 32 -4.40 8.19 -5.92
N THR A 33 -3.78 7.87 -7.05
CA THR A 33 -2.33 7.95 -7.26
C THR A 33 -1.89 9.31 -7.81
N ASP A 34 -2.84 10.11 -8.29
CA ASP A 34 -2.63 11.50 -8.70
C ASP A 34 -3.20 12.47 -7.65
N GLU A 35 -3.03 13.78 -7.88
CA GLU A 35 -3.48 14.82 -6.96
C GLU A 35 -4.94 15.26 -7.18
N LEU A 36 -5.70 14.61 -8.07
CA LEU A 36 -7.05 15.01 -8.44
C LEU A 36 -8.10 14.34 -7.54
N ASN A 37 -9.24 14.98 -7.28
CA ASN A 37 -10.45 14.39 -6.66
C ASN A 37 -10.23 13.46 -5.43
N LYS A 38 -10.08 14.02 -4.23
CA LYS A 38 -9.78 13.25 -3.00
C LYS A 38 -11.04 12.85 -2.22
N SER A 39 -11.39 11.57 -2.21
CA SER A 39 -12.35 10.97 -1.25
C SER A 39 -11.65 10.31 -0.05
N ALA A 40 -10.33 10.12 -0.15
CA ALA A 40 -9.42 9.64 0.88
C ALA A 40 -8.03 10.26 0.62
N PRO A 41 -7.05 10.12 1.55
CA PRO A 41 -5.67 10.56 1.30
C PRO A 41 -5.09 9.88 0.07
N THR A 42 -4.26 10.60 -0.67
CA THR A 42 -3.60 10.02 -1.85
C THR A 42 -2.58 8.98 -1.42
N ILE A 43 -2.26 8.05 -2.33
CA ILE A 43 -1.22 7.06 -2.06
C ILE A 43 0.15 7.69 -1.91
N ILE A 44 0.39 8.84 -2.57
CA ILE A 44 1.60 9.65 -2.37
C ILE A 44 1.70 10.12 -0.91
N GLU A 45 0.60 10.67 -0.35
CA GLU A 45 0.55 11.14 1.04
C GLU A 45 0.72 9.99 2.04
N ILE A 46 0.03 8.87 1.81
CA ILE A 46 0.11 7.67 2.65
C ILE A 46 1.53 7.12 2.65
N ARG A 47 2.09 6.86 1.46
CA ARG A 47 3.44 6.31 1.29
C ARG A 47 4.47 7.18 1.98
N LYS A 48 4.44 8.50 1.72
CA LYS A 48 5.36 9.46 2.33
C LYS A 48 5.31 9.36 3.86
N ARG A 49 4.11 9.45 4.43
CA ARG A 49 3.92 9.42 5.89
C ARG A 49 4.36 8.10 6.51
N TYR A 50 4.07 6.97 5.89
CA TYR A 50 4.47 5.66 6.40
C TYR A 50 5.99 5.42 6.27
N ILE A 51 6.64 5.88 5.20
CA ILE A 51 8.11 5.81 5.07
C ILE A 51 8.80 6.66 6.15
N GLU A 52 8.26 7.84 6.47
CA GLU A 52 8.80 8.71 7.52
C GLU A 52 8.79 8.04 8.91
N VAL A 53 7.79 7.21 9.22
CA VAL A 53 7.67 6.50 10.51
C VAL A 53 8.39 5.15 10.47
N PHE A 54 8.23 4.42 9.37
CA PHE A 54 8.67 3.05 9.19
C PHE A 54 9.57 2.96 7.95
N PRO A 55 10.82 3.45 8.01
CA PRO A 55 11.71 3.49 6.85
C PRO A 55 12.22 2.11 6.42
N LYS A 56 12.04 1.07 7.25
CA LYS A 56 12.37 -0.31 6.89
C LYS A 56 11.16 -0.96 6.24
N LYS A 57 11.36 -1.59 5.07
CA LYS A 57 10.30 -2.28 4.31
C LYS A 57 9.45 -3.20 5.19
N GLU A 58 10.08 -4.03 6.01
CA GLU A 58 9.40 -4.99 6.88
C GLU A 58 8.42 -4.31 7.86
N GLU A 59 8.85 -3.23 8.51
CA GLU A 59 8.00 -2.47 9.43
C GLU A 59 6.92 -1.68 8.67
N PHE A 60 7.24 -1.11 7.51
CA PHE A 60 6.27 -0.44 6.65
C PHE A 60 5.13 -1.39 6.27
N VAL A 61 5.49 -2.57 5.74
CA VAL A 61 4.54 -3.58 5.26
C VAL A 61 3.66 -4.03 6.41
N LYS A 62 4.26 -4.43 7.52
CA LYS A 62 3.56 -4.88 8.72
C LYS A 62 2.59 -3.83 9.25
N HIS A 63 3.03 -2.59 9.42
CA HIS A 63 2.19 -1.56 10.01
C HIS A 63 1.08 -1.09 9.09
N LEU A 64 1.34 -0.94 7.79
CA LEU A 64 0.34 -0.55 6.81
C LEU A 64 -0.71 -1.67 6.63
N SER A 65 -0.27 -2.91 6.43
CA SER A 65 -1.19 -4.05 6.25
C SER A 65 -2.07 -4.27 7.47
N GLN A 66 -1.50 -4.21 8.68
CA GLN A 66 -2.26 -4.40 9.93
C GLN A 66 -3.29 -3.28 10.16
N TRP A 67 -2.93 -2.02 9.86
CA TRP A 67 -3.89 -0.92 10.01
C TRP A 67 -5.02 -1.02 8.99
N VAL A 68 -4.72 -1.36 7.73
CA VAL A 68 -5.76 -1.56 6.70
C VAL A 68 -6.64 -2.77 7.00
N TYR A 69 -6.06 -3.83 7.57
CA TYR A 69 -6.80 -5.05 7.95
C TYR A 69 -7.87 -4.76 9.00
N ARG A 70 -7.55 -3.91 10.00
CA ARG A 70 -8.51 -3.45 11.02
C ARG A 70 -8.31 -1.97 11.31
N PRO A 71 -8.92 -1.08 10.49
CA PRO A 71 -8.78 0.36 10.67
C PRO A 71 -9.25 0.76 12.06
N ASN A 72 -8.41 1.53 12.75
CA ASN A 72 -8.71 2.04 14.07
C ASN A 72 -8.26 3.50 14.17
N GLU A 73 -9.16 4.34 14.69
CA GLU A 73 -8.96 5.78 14.77
C GLU A 73 -7.77 6.13 15.68
N GLU A 74 -7.78 5.63 16.92
CA GLU A 74 -6.76 5.93 17.92
C GLU A 74 -5.34 5.47 17.51
N LYS A 75 -5.25 4.35 16.79
CA LYS A 75 -3.97 3.76 16.36
C LYS A 75 -3.44 4.31 15.04
N SER A 76 -4.18 5.17 14.36
CA SER A 76 -3.73 5.72 13.08
C SER A 76 -2.59 6.71 13.25
N ILE A 77 -1.56 6.58 12.42
CA ILE A 77 -0.47 7.56 12.31
C ILE A 77 -0.87 8.79 11.47
N MET A 78 -2.07 8.77 10.87
CA MET A 78 -2.63 9.79 9.98
C MET A 78 -3.89 10.43 10.58
N GLN A 79 -3.81 10.94 11.82
CA GLN A 79 -4.95 11.54 12.53
C GLN A 79 -5.66 12.67 11.75
N LYS A 80 -4.90 13.50 11.02
CA LYS A 80 -5.49 14.56 10.18
C LYS A 80 -6.35 13.99 9.05
N ALA A 81 -5.92 12.89 8.44
CA ALA A 81 -6.69 12.21 7.40
C ALA A 81 -8.00 11.65 7.95
N ILE A 82 -8.02 11.12 9.17
CA ILE A 82 -9.27 10.66 9.80
C ILE A 82 -10.22 11.83 10.05
N GLN A 83 -9.70 12.98 10.52
CA GLN A 83 -10.54 14.15 10.76
C GLN A 83 -11.23 14.63 9.46
N GLU A 84 -10.49 14.61 8.36
CA GLU A 84 -10.93 15.05 7.03
C GLU A 84 -11.84 14.03 6.32
N TYR A 85 -11.39 12.78 6.22
CA TYR A 85 -12.02 11.73 5.38
C TYR A 85 -12.83 10.70 6.18
N LYS A 86 -12.84 10.79 7.51
CA LYS A 86 -13.34 9.77 8.44
C LYS A 86 -12.53 8.48 8.40
N LEU A 87 -12.88 7.54 9.28
CA LEU A 87 -12.19 6.26 9.39
C LEU A 87 -12.40 5.44 8.10
N MET A 88 -11.32 4.85 7.58
CA MET A 88 -11.39 3.89 6.48
C MET A 88 -12.30 2.71 6.89
N PRO A 89 -13.25 2.28 6.04
CA PRO A 89 -14.07 1.11 6.34
C PRO A 89 -13.22 -0.17 6.37
N GLU A 90 -13.61 -1.13 7.22
CA GLU A 90 -13.06 -2.48 7.18
C GLU A 90 -13.67 -3.23 5.99
N LEU A 91 -12.84 -3.58 5.00
CA LEU A 91 -13.28 -4.12 3.71
C LEU A 91 -13.18 -5.65 3.60
N GLY A 92 -12.72 -6.33 4.66
CA GLY A 92 -12.68 -7.80 4.74
C GLY A 92 -11.58 -8.47 3.91
N TYR A 93 -10.50 -7.75 3.57
CA TYR A 93 -9.34 -8.30 2.89
C TYR A 93 -8.54 -9.25 3.79
N ASP A 94 -7.93 -10.28 3.19
CA ASP A 94 -6.96 -11.13 3.85
C ASP A 94 -5.64 -10.39 4.07
N ILE A 95 -4.95 -10.71 5.18
CA ILE A 95 -3.72 -10.02 5.57
C ILE A 95 -2.61 -10.22 4.54
N ASP A 96 -2.51 -11.40 3.92
CA ASP A 96 -1.47 -11.72 2.93
C ASP A 96 -1.60 -10.85 1.66
N THR A 97 -2.83 -10.61 1.20
CA THR A 97 -3.10 -9.65 0.10
C THR A 97 -2.72 -8.22 0.51
N LEU A 98 -3.02 -7.81 1.74
CA LEU A 98 -2.68 -6.48 2.23
C LEU A 98 -1.16 -6.28 2.38
N GLU A 99 -0.42 -7.31 2.78
CA GLU A 99 1.04 -7.30 2.81
C GLU A 99 1.61 -7.12 1.40
N GLN A 100 1.09 -7.84 0.40
CA GLN A 100 1.50 -7.69 -0.99
C GLN A 100 1.22 -6.29 -1.56
N ILE A 101 0.06 -5.70 -1.23
CA ILE A 101 -0.27 -4.32 -1.59
C ILE A 101 0.68 -3.34 -0.90
N ALA A 102 0.94 -3.51 0.38
CA ALA A 102 1.85 -2.64 1.13
C ALA A 102 3.29 -2.72 0.60
N GLU A 103 3.75 -3.91 0.20
CA GLU A 103 5.05 -4.06 -0.47
C GLU A 103 5.12 -3.25 -1.76
N PHE A 104 4.08 -3.33 -2.61
CA PHE A 104 4.00 -2.55 -3.83
C PHE A 104 4.04 -1.04 -3.54
N ILE A 105 3.26 -0.57 -2.57
CA ILE A 105 3.24 0.86 -2.21
C ILE A 105 4.62 1.33 -1.71
N TYR A 106 5.34 0.50 -0.96
CA TYR A 106 6.70 0.84 -0.52
C TYR A 106 7.67 1.00 -1.70
N GLU A 107 7.69 0.01 -2.59
CA GLU A 107 8.64 -0.09 -3.70
C GLU A 107 8.35 0.88 -4.85
N LYS A 108 7.07 1.17 -5.11
CA LYS A 108 6.66 2.03 -6.20
C LYS A 108 6.88 3.50 -5.86
N GLU A 109 7.59 4.21 -6.73
CA GLU A 109 7.55 5.66 -6.77
C GLU A 109 6.32 6.10 -7.57
N PHE A 110 5.38 6.76 -6.89
CA PHE A 110 4.21 7.38 -7.49
C PHE A 110 4.60 8.79 -7.97
N MET A 111 4.10 9.17 -9.15
CA MET A 111 4.38 10.45 -9.81
C MET A 111 3.14 11.31 -9.91
#